data_AF-A0A518KBX9-F1
#
_entry.id   AF-A0A518KBX9-F1
#
_cell.length_a   1.000
_cell.length_b   1.000
_cell.length_c   1.000
_cell.angle_alpha   90.00
_cell.angle_beta   90.00
_cell.angle_gamma   90.00
#
_symmetry.space_group_name_H-M   'P 1'
#
loop_
_entity.id
_entity.type
_entity.pdbx_description
1 polymer ?
#
loop_
_entity_poly.entity_id
_entity_poly.type
_entity_poly.pdbx_seq_one_letter_code
_entity_poly.pdbx_strand_id
1 'polypeptide(L)'
;MMDAPPPNAVPTANESDESLLAIFVSPAVWAAHFMACYITAAVWCEKFAGDSLSLAPVRVAFAVYTLLAVALIVVNGWFGYRRIRGAPEGYGYDTDSAEDRHRFLGYATTLLAGLSLVATLFVAAVALFVETCH
;
A
#
# COMPACT_ATOMS: atom_id res chain seq x y z
N MET A 1 -2.93 33.93 -13.92
CA MET A 1 -2.47 34.77 -12.80
C MET A 1 -2.44 33.86 -11.59
N MET A 2 -1.37 33.07 -11.48
CA MET A 2 -1.09 32.26 -10.29
C MET A 2 -0.08 33.09 -9.50
N ASP A 3 -0.54 33.68 -8.39
CA ASP A 3 0.36 34.33 -7.44
C ASP A 3 1.35 33.27 -6.93
N ALA A 4 2.64 33.51 -7.17
CA ALA A 4 3.68 32.69 -6.56
C ALA A 4 3.57 32.90 -5.03
N PRO A 5 3.44 31.83 -4.22
CA PRO A 5 3.37 31.96 -2.78
C PRO A 5 4.64 32.65 -2.25
N PRO A 6 4.53 33.44 -1.16
CA PRO A 6 5.68 34.15 -0.60
C PRO A 6 6.78 33.17 -0.20
N PRO A 7 8.07 33.54 -0.34
CA PRO A 7 9.22 32.63 -0.23
C PRO A 7 9.41 31.97 1.15
N ASN A 8 8.57 32.31 2.12
CA ASN A 8 8.58 31.83 3.50
C ASN A 8 7.22 31.23 3.95
N ALA A 9 6.34 30.84 3.01
CA ALA A 9 5.09 30.17 3.35
C ALA A 9 5.39 28.83 4.06
N VAL A 10 5.07 28.77 5.36
CA VAL A 10 5.14 27.53 6.14
C VAL A 10 4.05 26.58 5.61
N PRO A 11 4.38 25.31 5.27
CA PRO A 11 3.40 24.32 4.83
C PRO A 11 2.27 24.22 5.84
N THR A 12 1.03 24.20 5.35
CA THR A 12 -0.14 24.06 6.23
C THR A 12 -0.20 22.63 6.79
N ALA A 13 -0.63 22.46 8.05
CA ALA A 13 -0.53 21.16 8.75
C ALA A 13 -1.22 20.00 8.00
N ASN A 14 -2.28 20.29 7.25
CA ASN A 14 -3.00 19.29 6.44
C ASN A 14 -2.15 18.71 5.29
N GLU A 15 -1.27 19.49 4.66
CA GLU A 15 -0.42 19.05 3.55
C GLU A 15 0.66 18.06 4.01
N SER A 16 1.19 18.27 5.23
CA SER A 16 2.12 17.31 5.85
C SER A 16 1.42 16.01 6.22
N ASP A 17 0.22 16.09 6.82
CA ASP A 17 -0.52 14.92 7.26
C ASP A 17 -0.93 14.04 6.06
N GLU A 18 -1.39 14.64 4.97
CA GLU A 18 -1.77 13.91 3.76
C GLU A 18 -0.59 13.15 3.14
N SER A 19 0.61 13.76 3.12
CA SER A 19 1.79 13.10 2.57
C SER A 19 2.29 11.95 3.45
N LEU A 20 2.19 12.08 4.77
CA LEU A 20 2.51 10.99 5.69
C LEU A 20 1.50 9.85 5.53
N LEU A 21 0.21 10.16 5.46
CA LEU A 21 -0.84 9.17 5.23
C LEU A 21 -0.59 8.38 3.94
N ALA A 22 -0.22 9.03 2.84
CA ALA A 22 0.05 8.36 1.57
C ALA A 22 1.14 7.27 1.67
N ILE A 23 2.16 7.48 2.51
CA ILE A 23 3.25 6.53 2.74
C ILE A 23 2.78 5.33 3.57
N PHE A 24 1.92 5.57 4.56
CA PHE A 24 1.41 4.52 5.44
C PHE A 24 0.30 3.67 4.84
N VAL A 25 -0.45 4.18 3.85
CA VAL A 25 -1.60 3.48 3.26
C VAL A 25 -1.22 2.12 2.70
N SER A 26 -0.14 2.00 1.92
CA SER A 26 0.23 0.71 1.31
C SER A 26 0.68 -0.36 2.32
N PRO A 27 1.58 -0.05 3.28
CA PRO A 27 1.90 -0.98 4.37
C PRO A 27 0.68 -1.35 5.23
N ALA A 28 -0.22 -0.41 5.51
CA ALA A 28 -1.43 -0.67 6.29
C ALA A 28 -2.39 -1.62 5.55
N VAL A 29 -2.59 -1.43 4.24
CA VAL A 29 -3.40 -2.33 3.41
C VAL A 29 -2.80 -3.73 3.38
N TRP A 30 -1.49 -3.86 3.24
CA TRP A 30 -0.81 -5.16 3.32
C TRP A 30 -1.03 -5.83 4.68
N ALA A 31 -0.85 -5.10 5.79
CA ALA A 31 -1.05 -5.65 7.14
C ALA A 31 -2.50 -6.10 7.36
N ALA A 32 -3.47 -5.32 6.90
CA ALA A 32 -4.89 -5.68 6.97
C ALA A 32 -5.21 -6.93 6.13
N HIS A 33 -4.65 -7.03 4.93
CA HIS A 33 -4.77 -8.22 4.08
C HIS A 33 -4.20 -9.46 4.76
N PHE A 34 -2.96 -9.37 5.28
CA PHE A 34 -2.32 -10.47 5.99
C PHE A 34 -3.16 -10.93 7.20
N MET A 35 -3.65 -9.98 7.99
CA MET A 35 -4.48 -10.27 9.15
C MET A 35 -5.79 -10.96 8.76
N ALA A 36 -6.47 -10.48 7.71
CA ALA A 36 -7.71 -11.09 7.22
C ALA A 36 -7.49 -12.53 6.73
N CYS A 37 -6.41 -12.78 5.99
CA CYS A 37 -6.03 -14.12 5.55
C CYS A 37 -5.72 -15.03 6.75
N TYR A 38 -4.93 -14.55 7.71
CA TYR A 38 -4.54 -15.30 8.89
C TYR A 38 -5.73 -15.68 9.78
N ILE A 39 -6.59 -14.72 10.12
CA ILE A 39 -7.76 -14.96 10.97
C ILE A 39 -8.71 -15.95 10.29
N THR A 40 -8.95 -15.78 8.99
CA THR A 40 -9.82 -16.69 8.23
C THR A 40 -9.27 -18.11 8.25
N ALA A 41 -7.96 -18.29 8.03
CA ALA A 41 -7.31 -19.60 8.13
C ALA A 41 -7.44 -20.22 9.52
N ALA A 42 -7.14 -19.45 10.57
CA ALA A 42 -7.18 -19.91 11.95
C ALA A 42 -8.59 -20.34 12.38
N VAL A 43 -9.61 -19.51 12.09
CA VAL A 43 -11.01 -19.81 12.41
C VAL A 43 -11.51 -21.01 11.61
N TRP A 44 -11.13 -21.11 10.33
CA TRP A 44 -11.56 -22.24 9.51
C TRP A 44 -10.93 -23.56 9.99
N CYS A 45 -9.64 -23.56 10.28
CA CYS A 45 -8.97 -24.74 10.82
C CYS A 45 -9.54 -25.14 12.19
N GLU A 46 -9.82 -24.21 13.10
CA GLU A 46 -10.41 -24.55 14.41
C GLU A 46 -11.80 -25.16 14.29
N LYS A 47 -12.66 -24.61 13.42
CA LYS A 47 -14.06 -25.04 13.29
C LYS A 47 -14.24 -26.29 12.43
N PHE A 48 -13.38 -26.50 11.44
CA PHE A 48 -13.59 -27.51 10.41
C PHE A 48 -12.44 -28.52 10.27
N ALA A 49 -11.49 -28.55 11.22
CA ALA A 49 -10.34 -29.50 11.23
C ALA A 49 -10.72 -30.99 11.13
N GLY A 50 -11.99 -31.38 11.32
CA GLY A 50 -12.44 -32.77 11.23
C GLY A 50 -13.45 -33.07 10.12
N ASP A 51 -13.98 -32.04 9.44
CA ASP A 51 -14.96 -32.22 8.38
C ASP A 51 -14.26 -32.23 7.02
N SER A 52 -14.58 -33.18 6.15
CA SER A 52 -14.11 -33.24 4.75
C SER A 52 -14.64 -32.08 3.87
N LEU A 53 -15.04 -30.97 4.49
CA LEU A 53 -15.52 -29.78 3.81
C LEU A 53 -14.42 -29.23 2.91
N SER A 54 -14.80 -28.99 1.65
CA SER A 54 -13.96 -28.37 0.64
C SER A 54 -13.35 -27.06 1.15
N LEU A 55 -12.05 -26.84 0.89
CA LEU A 55 -11.36 -25.56 1.12
C LEU A 55 -11.70 -24.48 0.09
N ALA A 56 -12.60 -24.77 -0.87
CA ALA A 56 -13.04 -23.81 -1.89
C ALA A 56 -13.48 -22.44 -1.33
N PRO A 57 -14.32 -22.32 -0.28
CA PRO A 57 -14.74 -21.01 0.23
C PRO A 57 -13.56 -20.20 0.81
N VAL A 58 -12.60 -20.87 1.46
CA VAL A 58 -11.38 -20.21 1.99
C VAL A 58 -10.52 -19.67 0.84
N ARG A 59 -10.33 -20.47 -0.22
CA ARG A 59 -9.58 -20.03 -1.42
C ARG A 59 -10.24 -18.84 -2.11
N VAL A 60 -11.58 -18.82 -2.20
CA VAL A 60 -12.32 -17.69 -2.75
C VAL A 60 -12.16 -16.45 -1.88
N ALA A 61 -12.24 -16.58 -0.55
CA ALA A 61 -12.02 -15.46 0.37
C ALA A 61 -10.62 -14.86 0.21
N PHE A 62 -9.58 -15.71 0.17
CA PHE A 62 -8.20 -15.25 -0.06
C PHE A 62 -8.01 -14.56 -1.40
N ALA A 63 -8.62 -15.09 -2.47
CA ALA A 63 -8.58 -14.45 -3.79
C ALA A 63 -9.20 -13.05 -3.74
N VAL A 64 -10.37 -12.90 -3.11
CA VAL A 64 -11.04 -11.60 -2.95
C VAL A 64 -10.18 -10.62 -2.14
N TYR A 65 -9.66 -11.04 -0.98
CA TYR A 65 -8.80 -10.18 -0.15
C TYR A 65 -7.52 -9.75 -0.88
N THR A 66 -6.94 -10.66 -1.67
CA THR A 66 -5.73 -10.37 -2.45
C THR A 66 -6.01 -9.35 -3.53
N LEU A 67 -7.09 -9.55 -4.31
CA LEU A 67 -7.46 -8.64 -5.39
C LEU A 67 -7.74 -7.23 -4.86
N LEU A 68 -8.48 -7.12 -3.76
CA LEU A 68 -8.75 -5.83 -3.12
C LEU A 68 -7.47 -5.15 -2.64
N ALA A 69 -6.57 -5.88 -1.96
CA ALA A 69 -5.32 -5.34 -1.46
C ALA A 69 -4.39 -4.88 -2.60
N VAL A 70 -4.24 -5.71 -3.64
CA VAL A 70 -3.45 -5.38 -4.83
C VAL A 70 -3.98 -4.13 -5.51
N ALA A 71 -5.30 -4.04 -5.71
CA ALA A 71 -5.90 -2.86 -6.34
C ALA A 71 -5.59 -1.57 -5.56
N LEU A 72 -5.77 -1.58 -4.24
CA LEU A 72 -5.48 -0.41 -3.39
C LEU A 72 -4.00 -0.03 -3.40
N ILE A 73 -3.08 -1.01 -3.31
CA ILE A 73 -1.63 -0.76 -3.33
C ILE A 73 -1.19 -0.21 -4.68
N VAL A 74 -1.67 -0.80 -5.79
CA VAL A 74 -1.32 -0.34 -7.14
C VAL A 74 -1.83 1.08 -7.38
N VAL A 75 -3.05 1.39 -6.95
CA VAL A 75 -3.60 2.75 -7.05
C VAL A 75 -2.75 3.74 -6.25
N ASN A 76 -2.38 3.42 -5.00
CA ASN A 76 -1.53 4.29 -4.18
C ASN A 76 -0.14 4.49 -4.80
N GLY A 77 0.50 3.42 -5.27
CA GLY A 77 1.79 3.49 -5.95
C GLY A 77 1.74 4.27 -7.26
N TRP A 78 0.64 4.17 -8.01
CA TRP A 78 0.44 4.93 -9.25
C TRP A 78 0.32 6.43 -8.99
N PHE A 79 -0.37 6.85 -7.93
CA PHE A 79 -0.43 8.26 -7.53
C PHE A 79 0.96 8.79 -7.14
N GLY A 80 1.74 8.02 -6.38
CA GLY A 80 3.13 8.35 -6.06
C GLY A 80 3.99 8.50 -7.32
N TYR A 81 3.87 7.57 -8.26
CA TYR A 81 4.61 7.59 -9.53
C TYR A 81 4.25 8.78 -10.43
N ARG A 82 2.96 9.15 -10.50
CA ARG A 82 2.51 10.33 -11.25
C ARG A 82 3.05 11.63 -10.67
N ARG A 83 3.16 11.74 -9.34
CA ARG A 83 3.75 12.91 -8.67
C ARG A 83 5.24 13.07 -9.02
N ILE A 84 5.96 11.97 -9.24
CA ILE A 84 7.36 11.98 -9.69
C ILE A 84 7.47 12.39 -11.17
N ARG A 85 6.60 11.88 -12.05
CA ARG A 85 6.64 12.15 -13.50
C ARG A 85 6.12 13.53 -13.92
N GLY A 86 5.31 14.19 -13.10
CA GLY A 86 4.73 15.50 -13.38
C GLY A 86 5.63 16.70 -13.07
N ALA A 87 6.81 16.48 -12.47
CA ALA A 87 7.75 17.55 -12.12
C ALA A 87 8.45 18.08 -13.39
N PRO A 88 8.29 19.36 -13.76
CA PRO A 88 8.93 19.92 -14.95
C PRO A 88 10.46 19.88 -14.85
N GLU A 89 11.12 19.41 -15.91
CA GLU A 89 12.57 19.46 -16.02
C GLU A 89 13.03 20.91 -16.22
N GLY A 90 13.54 21.56 -15.16
CA GLY A 90 14.17 22.88 -15.31
C GLY A 90 14.15 23.85 -14.11
N TYR A 91 13.77 23.46 -12.90
CA TYR A 91 13.84 24.36 -11.75
C TYR A 91 15.19 24.25 -11.01
N GLY A 92 15.86 25.40 -10.85
CA GLY A 92 17.25 25.53 -10.43
C GLY A 92 17.56 24.94 -9.06
N TYR A 93 18.77 24.41 -8.94
CA TYR A 93 19.29 23.65 -7.81
C TYR A 93 19.74 24.54 -6.65
N ASP A 94 18.87 25.43 -6.14
CA ASP A 94 19.30 26.41 -5.12
C ASP A 94 18.21 26.88 -4.15
N THR A 95 17.30 25.98 -3.74
CA THR A 95 16.44 26.27 -2.59
C THR A 95 16.32 25.05 -1.70
N ASP A 96 16.74 25.19 -0.44
CA ASP A 96 16.56 24.27 0.68
C ASP A 96 15.06 24.17 1.08
N SER A 97 14.17 24.02 0.09
CA SER A 97 12.74 24.33 0.16
C SER A 97 11.89 23.05 0.13
N ALA A 98 10.66 23.16 0.61
CA ALA A 98 9.70 22.07 0.80
C ALA A 98 9.54 21.09 -0.39
N GLU A 99 9.92 21.50 -1.60
CA GLU A 99 9.96 20.72 -2.84
C GLU A 99 10.80 19.44 -2.74
N ASP A 100 12.02 19.51 -2.17
CA ASP A 100 12.92 18.35 -2.05
C ASP A 100 12.34 17.28 -1.11
N ARG A 101 11.62 17.72 -0.07
CA ARG A 101 10.88 16.84 0.84
C ARG A 101 9.74 16.13 0.12
N HIS A 102 8.99 16.82 -0.73
CA HIS A 102 7.89 16.20 -1.50
C HIS A 102 8.40 15.16 -2.50
N ARG A 103 9.56 15.40 -3.12
CA ARG A 103 10.20 14.43 -4.02
C ARG A 103 10.64 13.17 -3.27
N PHE A 104 11.25 13.32 -2.09
CA PHE A 104 11.60 12.19 -1.24
C PHE A 104 10.36 11.37 -0.82
N LEU A 105 9.29 12.02 -0.39
CA LEU A 105 8.05 11.37 0.01
C LEU A 105 7.40 10.61 -1.17
N GLY A 106 7.49 11.14 -2.39
CA GLY A 106 7.05 10.45 -3.60
C GLY A 106 7.83 9.15 -3.88
N TYR A 107 9.17 9.18 -3.77
CA TYR A 107 10.00 7.98 -3.90
C TYR A 107 9.71 6.96 -2.81
N ALA A 108 9.65 7.40 -1.54
CA ALA A 108 9.33 6.54 -0.40
C ALA A 108 7.97 5.85 -0.58
N THR A 109 6.94 6.60 -0.99
CA THR A 109 5.60 6.05 -1.27
C THR A 109 5.64 4.98 -2.35
N THR A 110 6.38 5.23 -3.44
CA THR A 110 6.49 4.28 -4.56
C THR A 110 7.23 3.00 -4.16
N LEU A 111 8.34 3.14 -3.43
CA LEU A 111 9.11 1.99 -2.93
C LEU A 111 8.30 1.16 -1.93
N LEU A 112 7.61 1.81 -0.99
CA LEU A 112 6.78 1.14 0.00
C LEU A 112 5.56 0.47 -0.65
N ALA A 113 4.93 1.10 -1.64
CA ALA A 113 3.87 0.46 -2.41
C ALA A 113 4.38 -0.78 -3.16
N GLY A 114 5.56 -0.69 -3.81
CA GLY A 114 6.19 -1.84 -4.46
C GLY A 114 6.51 -2.97 -3.48
N LEU A 115 7.08 -2.65 -2.32
CA LEU A 115 7.39 -3.62 -1.27
C LEU A 115 6.11 -4.27 -0.72
N SER A 116 5.07 -3.48 -0.42
CA SER A 116 3.78 -3.99 0.03
C SER A 116 3.12 -4.88 -1.00
N LEU A 117 3.23 -4.57 -2.29
CA LEU A 117 2.72 -5.44 -3.37
C LEU A 117 3.41 -6.80 -3.37
N VAL A 118 4.75 -6.81 -3.32
CA VAL A 118 5.54 -8.05 -3.24
C VAL A 118 5.14 -8.87 -2.01
N ALA A 119 5.01 -8.22 -0.86
CA ALA A 119 4.62 -8.87 0.38
C ALA A 119 3.19 -9.45 0.30
N THR A 120 2.24 -8.73 -0.31
CA THR A 120 0.87 -9.23 -0.55
C THR A 120 0.86 -10.45 -1.48
N LEU A 121 1.63 -10.42 -2.57
CA LEU A 121 1.73 -11.56 -3.48
C LEU A 121 2.38 -12.77 -2.81
N PHE A 122 3.38 -12.55 -1.95
CA PHE A 122 4.00 -13.60 -1.17
C PHE A 122 2.99 -14.26 -0.20
N VAL A 123 2.20 -13.47 0.52
CA VAL A 123 1.13 -13.98 1.39
C VAL A 123 0.10 -14.79 0.59
N ALA A 124 -0.32 -14.28 -0.57
CA ALA A 124 -1.23 -15.00 -1.46
C ALA A 124 -0.62 -16.33 -1.95
N ALA A 125 0.68 -16.36 -2.25
CA ALA A 125 1.38 -17.59 -2.63
C ALA A 125 1.41 -18.60 -1.48
N VAL A 126 1.75 -18.18 -0.26
CA VAL A 126 1.73 -19.05 0.93
C VAL A 126 0.34 -19.66 1.14
N ALA A 127 -0.71 -18.86 0.94
CA ALA A 127 -2.08 -19.33 1.06
C ALA A 127 -2.46 -20.43 0.05
N LEU A 128 -1.76 -20.54 -1.09
CA LEU A 128 -1.91 -21.65 -2.04
C LEU A 128 -1.22 -22.94 -1.56
N PHE A 129 -0.16 -22.83 -0.76
CA PHE A 129 0.56 -23.99 -0.21
C PHE A 129 -0.08 -24.55 1.06
N VAL A 130 -0.81 -23.74 1.82
CA VAL A 130 -1.57 -24.20 2.99
C VAL A 130 -2.86 -24.86 2.50
N GLU A 131 -2.75 -26.11 2.05
CA GLU A 131 -3.89 -26.87 1.51
C GLU A 131 -4.58 -27.74 2.57
N THR A 132 -4.00 -27.92 3.75
CA THR A 132 -4.56 -28.79 4.80
C THR A 132 -4.39 -28.17 6.18
N CYS A 133 -5.47 -28.15 6.97
CA CYS A 133 -5.41 -27.95 8.41
C CYS A 133 -5.10 -29.33 9.03
N HIS A 134 -3.92 -29.52 9.61
CA HIS A 134 -3.51 -30.80 10.19
C HIS A 134 -2.84 -30.61 11.55
#